data_AF-A0A8C8B8V9-F1
#
_entry.id   AF-A0A8C8B8V9-F1
#
_cell.length_a   1.000
_cell.length_b   1.000
_cell.length_c   1.000
_cell.angle_alpha   90.00
_cell.angle_beta   90.00
_cell.angle_gamma   90.00
#
_symmetry.space_group_name_H-M   'P 1'
#
loop_
_entity.id
_entity.type
_entity.pdbx_description
1 polymer ?
#
loop_
_entity_poly.entity_id
_entity_poly.type
_entity_poly.pdbx_seq_one_letter_code
_entity_poly.pdbx_strand_id
1 'polypeptide(L)'
;MGTWGHGDRGHGVGDMAAMGRWGWRSGDGAVGTNIVTLDPPWMPVFVWERVTLTCHGPGAPVPTRWFEGDRLLKLAESDRLQVSRTRRGSSSYRCQRHGAATSRVHWCILVQRDPRAHPRPSLADWLVLQVPAQALLEGDTPWLRCQGWGDAKVTRVRFYREQEELGGPTRENDSLLAGWQVSAPVAVTPEGAPLTLSCLSRLSPLRP
;
A
#
# COMPACT_ATOMS: atom_id res chain seq x y z
N MET A 1 -41.09 -46.08 52.68
CA MET A 1 -40.37 -47.16 53.38
C MET A 1 -38.90 -46.80 53.37
N GLY A 2 -38.27 -46.74 54.56
CA GLY A 2 -36.88 -46.31 54.75
C GLY A 2 -35.87 -47.24 54.05
N THR A 3 -34.59 -46.89 53.97
CA THR A 3 -33.73 -46.68 55.15
C THR A 3 -32.48 -45.86 54.79
N TRP A 4 -31.99 -45.08 55.75
CA TRP A 4 -30.63 -44.57 55.79
C TRP A 4 -29.70 -45.64 56.39
N GLY A 5 -28.48 -45.73 55.88
CA GLY A 5 -27.36 -46.51 56.45
C GLY A 5 -26.10 -45.65 56.49
N HIS A 6 -25.59 -45.43 57.71
CA HIS A 6 -24.36 -44.74 58.08
C HIS A 6 -23.12 -45.62 57.89
N GLY A 7 -21.93 -45.02 57.74
CA GLY A 7 -20.63 -45.67 58.02
C GLY A 7 -19.48 -45.15 57.13
N ASP A 8 -18.91 -43.98 57.40
CA ASP A 8 -17.73 -43.67 58.24
C ASP A 8 -16.34 -43.81 57.54
N ARG A 9 -15.63 -42.68 57.58
CA ARG A 9 -14.17 -42.41 57.62
C ARG A 9 -13.15 -43.33 56.92
N GLY A 10 -12.36 -42.70 56.05
CA GLY A 10 -10.99 -43.08 55.74
C GLY A 10 -10.21 -41.91 55.12
N HIS A 11 -9.43 -41.21 55.94
CA HIS A 11 -8.42 -40.25 55.49
C HIS A 11 -7.33 -40.99 54.70
N GLY A 12 -7.03 -40.51 53.49
CA GLY A 12 -5.84 -40.87 52.73
C GLY A 12 -5.27 -39.60 52.10
N VAL A 13 -4.29 -39.00 52.76
CA VAL A 13 -3.47 -37.92 52.22
C VAL A 13 -2.46 -38.58 51.28
N GLY A 14 -2.45 -38.16 50.02
CA GLY A 14 -1.53 -38.67 49.00
C GLY A 14 -1.40 -37.65 47.87
N ASP A 15 -0.41 -36.77 48.01
CA ASP A 15 0.13 -35.96 46.93
C ASP A 15 0.58 -36.83 45.75
N MET A 16 0.28 -36.41 44.53
CA MET A 16 1.26 -36.11 43.47
C MET A 16 0.61 -36.07 42.08
N ALA A 17 0.83 -34.94 41.43
CA ALA A 17 1.03 -34.79 39.99
C ALA A 17 -0.08 -35.31 39.05
N ALA A 18 -1.00 -34.40 38.73
CA ALA A 18 -1.75 -34.44 37.48
C ALA A 18 -0.77 -34.43 36.29
N MET A 19 -0.54 -35.60 35.68
CA MET A 19 0.04 -35.72 34.33
C MET A 19 -1.01 -36.29 33.37
N GLY A 20 -2.02 -35.47 33.07
CA GLY A 20 -2.82 -35.62 31.87
C GLY A 20 -2.25 -34.70 30.79
N ARG A 21 -1.35 -35.24 29.95
CA ARG A 21 -0.77 -34.54 28.80
C ARG A 21 -1.88 -34.09 27.83
N TRP A 22 -2.32 -32.84 27.95
CA TRP A 22 -2.87 -32.11 26.82
C TRP A 22 -1.70 -31.80 25.89
N GLY A 23 -1.44 -32.71 24.96
CA GLY A 23 -0.61 -32.40 23.81
C GLY A 23 -1.31 -31.31 23.01
N TRP A 24 -0.91 -30.07 23.22
CA TRP A 24 -1.17 -29.00 22.28
C TRP A 24 -0.59 -29.46 20.95
N ARG A 25 -1.45 -29.87 20.01
CA ARG A 25 -1.06 -29.91 18.60
C ARG A 25 -0.80 -28.47 18.22
N SER A 26 0.46 -28.06 18.31
CA SER A 26 0.98 -26.93 17.55
C SER A 26 0.79 -27.27 16.07
N GLY A 27 -0.29 -26.76 15.51
CA GLY A 27 -0.65 -26.91 14.11
C GLY A 27 -1.35 -25.69 13.54
N ASP A 28 -1.30 -24.55 14.25
CA ASP A 28 -1.58 -23.25 13.65
C ASP A 28 -0.32 -22.80 12.93
N GLY A 29 -0.12 -23.36 11.74
CA GLY A 29 0.71 -22.70 10.75
C GLY A 29 0.04 -21.36 10.45
N ALA A 30 0.58 -20.27 10.99
CA ALA A 30 0.27 -18.94 10.50
C ALA A 30 0.60 -18.94 9.00
N VAL A 31 -0.41 -19.17 8.16
CA VAL A 31 -0.28 -19.07 6.72
C VAL A 31 -0.08 -17.58 6.45
N GLY A 32 1.18 -17.16 6.35
CA GLY A 32 1.52 -15.79 5.99
C GLY A 32 0.78 -15.44 4.70
N THR A 33 0.18 -14.25 4.67
CA THR A 33 -0.51 -13.79 3.47
C THR A 33 0.49 -13.18 2.51
N ASN A 34 0.30 -13.40 1.22
CA ASN A 34 1.06 -12.69 0.21
C ASN A 34 0.75 -11.17 0.25
N ILE A 35 1.72 -10.32 -0.02
CA ILE A 35 1.61 -8.85 -0.08
C ILE A 35 2.31 -8.39 -1.35
N VAL A 36 1.63 -7.63 -2.21
CA VAL A 36 2.28 -6.98 -3.36
C VAL A 36 2.96 -5.68 -2.91
N THR A 37 4.02 -5.25 -3.57
CA THR A 37 4.66 -3.95 -3.39
C THR A 37 4.88 -3.32 -4.75
N LEU A 38 4.97 -2.00 -4.77
CA LEU A 38 5.06 -1.19 -5.99
C LEU A 38 6.45 -0.56 -6.06
N ASP A 39 7.05 -0.64 -7.24
CA ASP A 39 8.24 0.11 -7.60
C ASP A 39 7.99 0.85 -8.92
N PRO A 40 7.96 2.19 -8.94
CA PRO A 40 8.15 3.09 -7.80
C PRO A 40 7.04 2.99 -6.74
N PRO A 41 7.30 3.33 -5.45
CA PRO A 41 6.32 3.25 -4.37
C PRO A 41 5.34 4.45 -4.34
N TRP A 42 5.27 5.22 -5.43
CA TRP A 42 4.57 6.49 -5.51
C TRP A 42 3.31 6.36 -6.38
N MET A 43 2.20 6.94 -5.93
CA MET A 43 0.95 7.01 -6.68
C MET A 43 0.32 8.41 -6.56
N PRO A 44 -0.43 8.89 -7.57
CA PRO A 44 -0.62 8.28 -8.87
C PRO A 44 0.60 8.42 -9.79
N VAL A 45 0.65 7.57 -10.82
CA VAL A 45 1.65 7.61 -11.91
C VAL A 45 1.01 8.17 -13.19
N PHE A 46 1.79 8.63 -14.16
CA PHE A 46 1.25 9.02 -15.46
C PHE A 46 0.83 7.80 -16.29
N VAL A 47 -0.09 7.98 -17.25
CA VAL A 47 -0.31 6.96 -18.29
C VAL A 47 1.01 6.61 -18.98
N TRP A 48 1.12 5.35 -19.38
CA TRP A 48 2.30 4.75 -20.00
C TRP A 48 3.51 4.57 -19.10
N GLU A 49 3.52 5.16 -17.89
CA GLU A 49 4.56 4.84 -16.92
C GLU A 49 4.47 3.37 -16.50
N ARG A 50 5.67 2.79 -16.31
CA ARG A 50 5.84 1.39 -15.99
C ARG A 50 5.99 1.25 -14.48
N VAL A 51 5.11 0.44 -13.90
CA VAL A 51 5.16 0.09 -12.49
C VAL A 51 5.51 -1.39 -12.37
N THR A 52 6.48 -1.70 -11.53
CA THR A 52 6.86 -3.07 -11.20
C THR A 52 6.14 -3.49 -9.93
N LEU A 53 5.29 -4.50 -10.04
CA LEU A 53 4.69 -5.20 -8.91
C LEU A 53 5.65 -6.29 -8.44
N THR A 54 5.92 -6.36 -7.14
CA THR A 54 6.66 -7.47 -6.55
C THR A 54 5.80 -8.16 -5.50
N CYS A 55 5.57 -9.46 -5.66
CA CYS A 55 4.80 -10.27 -4.73
C CYS A 55 5.72 -10.80 -3.64
N HIS A 56 5.42 -10.52 -2.37
CA HIS A 56 6.14 -11.03 -1.20
C HIS A 56 5.23 -11.96 -0.41
N GLY A 57 5.81 -12.87 0.37
CA GLY A 57 5.06 -13.77 1.24
C GLY A 57 5.64 -15.18 1.29
N PRO A 58 5.04 -16.08 2.09
CA PRO A 58 5.47 -17.46 2.17
C PRO A 58 5.14 -18.23 0.88
N GLY A 59 5.68 -19.44 0.78
CA GLY A 59 5.57 -20.29 -0.40
C GLY A 59 6.69 -20.05 -1.40
N ALA A 60 6.69 -20.85 -2.47
CA ALA A 60 7.69 -20.71 -3.51
C ALA A 60 7.43 -19.40 -4.29
N PRO A 61 8.45 -18.54 -4.50
CA PRO A 61 8.28 -17.27 -5.20
C PRO A 61 7.83 -17.44 -6.65
N VAL A 62 8.07 -18.63 -7.21
CA VAL A 62 7.75 -18.97 -8.58
C VAL A 62 7.18 -20.40 -8.60
N PRO A 63 6.14 -20.68 -9.40
CA PRO A 63 5.39 -19.73 -10.23
C PRO A 63 4.43 -18.86 -9.40
N THR A 64 4.22 -17.60 -9.82
CA THR A 64 3.30 -16.65 -9.19
C THR A 64 2.08 -16.38 -10.08
N ARG A 65 0.88 -16.51 -9.52
CA ARG A 65 -0.37 -16.07 -10.16
C ARG A 65 -0.62 -14.60 -9.86
N TRP A 66 -0.88 -13.81 -10.89
CA TRP A 66 -1.19 -12.40 -10.81
C TRP A 66 -2.64 -12.14 -11.22
N PHE A 67 -3.33 -11.31 -10.44
CA PHE A 67 -4.72 -10.95 -10.65
C PHE A 67 -4.87 -9.44 -10.76
N GLU A 68 -5.74 -8.98 -11.66
CA GLU A 68 -6.22 -7.60 -11.72
C GLU A 68 -7.71 -7.62 -11.32
N GLY A 69 -8.04 -7.00 -10.19
CA GLY A 69 -9.29 -7.28 -9.48
C GLY A 69 -9.41 -8.77 -9.19
N ASP A 70 -10.54 -9.35 -9.60
CA ASP A 70 -10.83 -10.79 -9.48
C ASP A 70 -10.42 -11.63 -10.70
N ARG A 71 -9.90 -10.99 -11.75
CA ARG A 71 -9.51 -11.69 -12.98
C ARG A 71 -8.06 -12.13 -12.92
N LEU A 72 -7.81 -13.41 -13.22
CA LEU A 72 -6.46 -13.91 -13.45
C LEU A 72 -5.86 -13.20 -14.67
N LEU A 73 -4.80 -12.44 -14.44
CA LEU A 73 -4.09 -11.69 -15.46
C LEU A 73 -3.00 -12.55 -16.10
N LYS A 74 -2.19 -13.24 -15.28
CA LYS A 74 -1.05 -14.03 -15.75
C LYS A 74 -0.58 -15.06 -14.71
N LEU A 75 -0.10 -16.21 -15.18
CA LEU A 75 0.81 -17.09 -14.43
C LEU A 75 2.23 -16.77 -14.89
N ALA A 76 3.10 -16.35 -13.96
CA ALA A 76 4.44 -15.89 -14.28
C ALA A 76 5.50 -16.78 -13.62
N GLU A 77 6.56 -17.06 -14.38
CA GLU A 77 7.80 -17.65 -13.87
C GLU A 77 8.68 -16.61 -13.13
N SER A 78 8.03 -15.65 -12.45
CA SER A 78 8.65 -14.57 -11.70
C SER A 78 7.67 -14.06 -10.63
N ASP A 79 8.21 -13.64 -9.49
CA ASP A 79 7.48 -12.92 -8.44
C ASP A 79 7.33 -11.42 -8.75
N ARG A 80 7.73 -11.00 -9.96
CA ARG A 80 7.60 -9.64 -10.47
C ARG A 80 6.70 -9.55 -11.69
N LEU A 81 5.90 -8.48 -11.76
CA LEU A 81 5.06 -8.17 -12.91
C LEU A 81 5.15 -6.69 -13.26
N GLN A 82 5.54 -6.39 -14.48
CA GLN A 82 5.51 -5.02 -15.00
C GLN A 82 4.14 -4.72 -15.61
N VAL A 83 3.54 -3.62 -15.19
CA VAL A 83 2.26 -3.13 -15.71
C VAL A 83 2.39 -1.67 -16.14
N SER A 84 1.66 -1.32 -17.18
CA SER A 84 1.52 0.06 -17.67
C SER A 84 0.09 0.23 -18.16
N ARG A 85 -0.53 1.37 -17.89
CA ARG A 85 -1.90 1.64 -18.35
C ARG A 85 -1.95 2.78 -19.34
N THR A 86 -2.93 2.69 -20.24
CA THR A 86 -3.10 3.60 -21.37
C THR A 86 -4.24 4.60 -21.15
N ARG A 87 -5.05 4.39 -20.10
CA ARG A 87 -6.19 5.21 -19.74
C ARG A 87 -6.12 5.59 -18.27
N ARG A 88 -6.66 6.78 -17.96
CA ARG A 88 -6.89 7.24 -16.58
C ARG A 88 -7.82 6.26 -15.87
N GLY A 89 -7.51 5.93 -14.62
CA GLY A 89 -8.35 5.09 -13.78
C GLY A 89 -7.60 4.47 -12.60
N SER A 90 -8.32 3.63 -11.85
CA SER A 90 -7.77 2.79 -10.78
C SER A 90 -7.81 1.32 -11.19
N SER A 91 -6.82 0.52 -10.80
CA SER A 91 -6.81 -0.95 -10.98
C SER A 91 -6.24 -1.58 -9.72
N SER A 92 -6.90 -2.60 -9.19
CA SER A 92 -6.41 -3.35 -8.03
C SER A 92 -5.61 -4.58 -8.45
N TYR A 93 -4.47 -4.85 -7.82
CA TYR A 93 -3.66 -6.04 -8.11
C TYR A 93 -3.49 -6.93 -6.89
N ARG A 94 -3.49 -8.25 -7.14
CA ARG A 94 -3.25 -9.31 -6.15
C ARG A 94 -2.30 -10.36 -6.72
N CYS A 95 -1.64 -11.08 -5.83
CA CYS A 95 -0.76 -12.18 -6.20
C CYS A 95 -0.99 -13.43 -5.34
N GLN A 96 -0.64 -14.59 -5.89
CA GLN A 96 -0.65 -15.85 -5.17
C GLN A 96 0.59 -16.67 -5.56
N ARG A 97 1.47 -16.89 -4.57
CA ARG A 97 2.63 -17.79 -4.66
C ARG A 97 2.20 -19.26 -4.52
N HIS A 98 2.98 -20.18 -5.08
CA HIS A 98 2.68 -21.61 -5.00
C HIS A 98 2.78 -22.11 -3.54
N GLY A 99 1.78 -22.89 -3.11
CA GLY A 99 1.69 -23.40 -1.74
C GLY A 99 1.24 -22.37 -0.69
N ALA A 100 0.83 -21.17 -1.11
CA ALA A 100 0.37 -20.10 -0.23
C ALA A 100 -1.06 -19.63 -0.57
N ALA A 101 -1.73 -19.05 0.43
CA ALA A 101 -3.01 -18.37 0.22
C ALA A 101 -2.85 -17.10 -0.63
N THR A 102 -3.86 -16.74 -1.42
CA THR A 102 -3.86 -15.50 -2.21
C THR A 102 -3.71 -14.26 -1.31
N SER A 103 -2.98 -13.25 -1.79
CA SER A 103 -2.81 -11.98 -1.07
C SER A 103 -4.18 -11.36 -0.74
N ARG A 104 -4.43 -11.07 0.54
CA ARG A 104 -5.66 -10.41 0.99
C ARG A 104 -5.68 -8.92 0.64
N VAL A 105 -4.52 -8.31 0.45
CA VAL A 105 -4.35 -6.86 0.22
C VAL A 105 -4.51 -6.53 -1.27
N HIS A 106 -5.37 -5.56 -1.57
CA HIS A 106 -5.56 -4.99 -2.90
C HIS A 106 -4.64 -3.78 -3.06
N TRP A 107 -3.84 -3.75 -4.13
CA TRP A 107 -3.04 -2.57 -4.46
C TRP A 107 -3.67 -1.81 -5.60
N CYS A 108 -4.08 -0.56 -5.34
CA CYS A 108 -4.69 0.30 -6.33
C CYS A 108 -3.62 1.12 -7.07
N ILE A 109 -3.40 0.81 -8.35
CA ILE A 109 -2.62 1.69 -9.23
C ILE A 109 -3.55 2.78 -9.75
N LEU A 110 -3.23 4.02 -9.38
CA LEU A 110 -3.90 5.21 -9.86
C LEU A 110 -3.10 5.82 -11.00
N VAL A 111 -3.78 6.10 -12.12
CA VAL A 111 -3.14 6.60 -13.34
C VAL A 111 -3.74 7.94 -13.75
N GLN A 112 -2.89 8.95 -13.92
CA GLN A 112 -3.24 10.27 -14.42
C GLN A 112 -3.25 10.32 -15.95
N ARG A 113 -4.01 11.27 -16.53
CA ARG A 113 -4.18 11.43 -17.98
C ARG A 113 -2.87 11.91 -18.65
N ASP A 114 -2.72 11.63 -19.95
CA ASP A 114 -1.66 12.24 -20.79
C ASP A 114 -1.94 13.75 -20.95
N PRO A 115 -1.06 14.66 -20.49
CA PRO A 115 -1.25 16.10 -20.68
C PRO A 115 -1.41 16.49 -22.15
N ARG A 116 -0.76 15.76 -23.07
CA ARG A 116 -0.81 16.04 -24.51
C ARG A 116 -2.18 15.73 -25.13
N ALA A 117 -3.01 14.94 -24.44
CA ALA A 117 -4.37 14.67 -24.89
C ALA A 117 -5.35 15.82 -24.57
N HIS A 118 -4.92 16.85 -23.82
CA HIS A 118 -5.74 18.02 -23.54
C HIS A 118 -5.54 19.09 -24.63
N PRO A 119 -6.61 19.70 -25.19
CA PRO A 119 -6.48 20.69 -26.26
C PRO A 119 -5.70 21.96 -25.88
N ARG A 120 -5.67 22.28 -24.58
CA ARG A 120 -4.93 23.40 -23.99
C ARG A 120 -4.48 23.02 -22.58
N PRO A 121 -3.41 22.22 -22.44
CA PRO A 121 -2.99 21.74 -21.13
C PRO A 121 -2.49 22.92 -20.30
N SER A 122 -3.06 23.05 -19.12
CA SER A 122 -2.55 23.92 -18.07
C SER A 122 -1.28 23.34 -17.47
N LEU A 123 -0.53 24.14 -16.72
CA LEU A 123 0.65 23.66 -15.98
C LEU A 123 0.31 22.49 -15.04
N ALA A 124 -0.90 22.47 -14.48
CA ALA A 124 -1.37 21.40 -13.61
C ALA A 124 -1.53 20.06 -14.34
N ASP A 125 -1.81 20.06 -15.65
CA ASP A 125 -1.92 18.82 -16.43
C ASP A 125 -0.56 18.10 -16.58
N TRP A 126 0.54 18.87 -16.52
CA TRP A 126 1.90 18.37 -16.66
C TRP A 126 2.53 17.93 -15.33
N LEU A 127 1.82 18.10 -14.21
CA LEU A 127 2.29 17.79 -12.87
C LEU A 127 1.41 16.73 -12.23
N VAL A 128 2.02 15.88 -11.43
CA VAL A 128 1.31 14.96 -10.55
C VAL A 128 1.82 15.09 -9.13
N LEU A 129 0.90 15.30 -8.20
CA LEU A 129 1.18 15.15 -6.79
C LEU A 129 1.12 13.65 -6.45
N GLN A 130 2.27 13.09 -6.12
CA GLN A 130 2.41 11.71 -5.68
C GLN A 130 2.49 11.63 -4.15
N VAL A 131 1.84 10.62 -3.63
CA VAL A 131 1.86 10.18 -2.24
C VAL A 131 2.34 8.73 -2.20
N PRO A 132 2.76 8.20 -1.04
CA PRO A 132 3.08 6.80 -0.90
C PRO A 132 1.88 5.93 -1.28
N ALA A 133 2.11 4.85 -2.00
CA ALA A 133 1.05 3.93 -2.40
C ALA A 133 0.51 3.08 -1.23
N GLN A 134 1.26 3.01 -0.13
CA GLN A 134 0.86 2.33 1.10
C GLN A 134 -0.25 3.12 1.81
N ALA A 135 -1.10 2.42 2.54
CA ALA A 135 -2.09 3.06 3.39
C ALA A 135 -1.38 3.92 4.46
N LEU A 136 -1.82 5.17 4.58
CA LEU A 136 -1.45 6.07 5.65
C LEU A 136 -2.54 6.05 6.72
N LEU A 137 -2.13 6.01 7.97
CA LEU A 137 -3.00 6.03 9.14
C LEU A 137 -3.09 7.44 9.73
N GLU A 138 -4.05 7.64 10.62
CA GLU A 138 -4.17 8.88 11.38
C GLU A 138 -2.89 9.14 12.19
N GLY A 139 -2.41 10.38 12.14
CA GLY A 139 -1.15 10.77 12.78
C GLY A 139 0.10 10.53 11.92
N ASP A 140 0.00 9.80 10.80
CA ASP A 140 1.12 9.65 9.89
C ASP A 140 1.52 10.98 9.26
N THR A 141 2.81 11.11 8.98
CA THR A 141 3.43 12.30 8.38
C THR A 141 3.89 11.94 6.96
N PRO A 142 3.07 12.18 5.91
CA PRO A 142 3.35 11.67 4.59
C PRO A 142 4.49 12.42 3.89
N TRP A 143 5.17 11.71 3.01
CA TRP A 143 6.10 12.27 2.04
C TRP A 143 5.35 12.63 0.76
N LEU A 144 5.38 13.89 0.35
CA LEU A 144 4.79 14.34 -0.90
C LEU A 144 5.86 14.51 -1.99
N ARG A 145 5.54 14.12 -3.21
CA ARG A 145 6.42 14.34 -4.36
C ARG A 145 5.63 15.01 -5.48
N CYS A 146 6.16 16.09 -6.03
CA CYS A 146 5.61 16.70 -7.22
C CYS A 146 6.43 16.20 -8.41
N GLN A 147 5.86 15.39 -9.30
CA GLN A 147 6.57 14.86 -10.47
C GLN A 147 6.06 15.55 -11.74
N GLY A 148 6.99 15.94 -12.61
CA GLY A 148 6.69 16.43 -13.96
C GLY A 148 6.55 15.27 -14.94
N TRP A 149 5.66 15.41 -15.92
CA TRP A 149 5.48 14.43 -16.98
C TRP A 149 6.78 14.14 -17.73
N GLY A 150 7.05 12.87 -18.03
CA GLY A 150 8.26 12.46 -18.74
C GLY A 150 9.55 12.78 -17.98
N ASP A 151 9.50 12.74 -16.65
CA ASP A 151 10.60 13.13 -15.75
C ASP A 151 11.11 14.56 -15.97
N ALA A 152 10.23 15.44 -16.43
CA ALA A 152 10.55 16.86 -16.59
C ALA A 152 11.02 17.46 -15.26
N LYS A 153 12.13 18.20 -15.32
CA LYS A 153 12.71 18.84 -14.13
C LYS A 153 11.76 19.91 -13.58
N VAL A 154 11.25 19.64 -12.38
CA VAL A 154 10.44 20.57 -11.58
C VAL A 154 11.33 21.38 -10.64
N THR A 155 11.03 22.67 -10.50
CA THR A 155 11.74 23.58 -9.58
C THR A 155 10.76 24.46 -8.82
N ARG A 156 11.18 25.03 -7.68
CA ARG A 156 10.35 25.91 -6.83
C ARG A 156 9.00 25.27 -6.47
N VAL A 157 9.04 24.01 -6.04
CA VAL A 157 7.84 23.26 -5.66
C VAL A 157 7.20 23.91 -4.43
N ARG A 158 5.87 24.00 -4.45
CA ARG A 158 5.01 24.41 -3.34
C ARG A 158 3.88 23.42 -3.20
N PHE A 159 3.60 22.99 -1.98
CA PHE A 159 2.50 22.11 -1.62
C PHE A 159 1.40 22.89 -0.94
N TYR A 160 0.16 22.55 -1.26
CA TYR A 160 -1.03 23.19 -0.73
C TYR A 160 -2.00 22.14 -0.19
N ARG A 161 -2.72 22.50 0.87
CA ARG A 161 -3.87 21.76 1.42
C ARG A 161 -5.06 22.69 1.47
N GLU A 162 -6.13 22.39 0.73
CA GLU A 162 -7.33 23.24 0.71
C GLU A 162 -7.02 24.75 0.52
N GLN A 163 -6.02 25.06 -0.31
CA GLN A 163 -5.48 26.40 -0.61
C GLN A 163 -4.50 27.00 0.42
N GLU A 164 -4.32 26.38 1.58
CA GLU A 164 -3.29 26.77 2.54
C GLU A 164 -1.91 26.28 2.06
N GLU A 165 -0.91 27.16 2.00
CA GLU A 165 0.47 26.77 1.64
C GLU A 165 1.13 26.02 2.80
N LEU A 166 1.47 24.75 2.56
CA LEU A 166 2.21 23.93 3.51
C LEU A 166 3.72 24.23 3.47
N GLY A 167 4.18 24.79 2.35
CA GLY A 167 5.58 25.06 2.06
C GLY A 167 6.12 24.15 0.96
N GLY A 168 7.44 23.97 0.93
CA GLY A 168 8.08 23.09 -0.04
C GLY A 168 9.57 22.90 0.25
N PRO A 169 10.23 22.00 -0.49
CA PRO A 169 11.65 21.74 -0.34
C PRO A 169 12.45 23.03 -0.57
N THR A 170 13.34 23.34 0.36
CA THR A 170 14.15 24.56 0.34
C THR A 170 15.35 24.45 -0.59
N ARG A 171 15.74 23.23 -0.97
CA ARG A 171 16.82 22.93 -1.92
C ARG A 171 16.29 22.30 -3.20
N GLU A 172 16.81 22.76 -4.33
CA GLU A 172 16.40 22.33 -5.67
C GLU A 172 16.59 20.81 -5.88
N ASN A 173 17.62 20.23 -5.27
CA ASN A 173 17.91 18.79 -5.36
C ASN A 173 17.08 17.90 -4.42
N ASP A 174 16.52 18.45 -3.32
CA ASP A 174 15.63 17.67 -2.45
C ASP A 174 14.39 17.28 -3.25
N SER A 175 13.82 18.23 -4.00
CA SER A 175 12.65 18.06 -4.88
C SER A 175 12.76 16.93 -5.92
N LEU A 176 13.98 16.53 -6.29
CA LEU A 176 14.22 15.63 -7.41
C LEU A 176 14.35 14.16 -6.99
N LEU A 177 14.71 13.88 -5.72
CA LEU A 177 15.01 12.51 -5.26
C LEU A 177 14.48 12.19 -3.86
N ALA A 178 14.04 13.16 -3.07
CA ALA A 178 13.45 12.94 -1.75
C ALA A 178 12.14 13.73 -1.65
N GLY A 179 11.05 13.08 -1.24
CA GLY A 179 9.79 13.79 -1.04
C GLY A 179 9.94 14.95 -0.05
N TRP A 180 8.91 15.78 0.06
CA TRP A 180 8.80 16.75 1.14
C TRP A 180 7.91 16.16 2.24
N GLN A 181 8.44 16.08 3.47
CA GLN A 181 7.67 15.61 4.61
C GLN A 181 6.73 16.71 5.09
N VAL A 182 5.43 16.43 5.07
CA VAL A 182 4.42 17.38 5.56
C VAL A 182 4.23 17.14 7.05
N SER A 183 4.72 18.04 7.92
CA SER A 183 4.56 17.94 9.38
C SER A 183 3.13 18.13 9.91
N ALA A 184 2.10 17.89 9.09
CA ALA A 184 0.70 17.95 9.48
C ALA A 184 0.14 16.53 9.49
N PRO A 185 -0.52 16.09 10.58
CA PRO A 185 -1.13 14.77 10.62
C PRO A 185 -2.18 14.64 9.53
N VAL A 186 -2.32 13.44 8.97
CA VAL A 186 -3.49 13.08 8.17
C VAL A 186 -4.73 13.30 9.04
N ALA A 187 -5.45 14.39 8.80
CA ALA A 187 -6.61 14.80 9.58
C ALA A 187 -7.89 14.42 8.83
N VAL A 188 -8.86 13.85 9.55
CA VAL A 188 -10.22 13.65 9.07
C VAL A 188 -11.01 14.91 9.40
N THR A 189 -11.55 15.59 8.38
CA THR A 189 -12.53 16.65 8.64
C THR A 189 -13.79 16.04 9.27
N PRO A 190 -14.47 16.73 10.20
CA PRO A 190 -15.68 16.21 10.83
C PRO A 190 -16.83 15.92 9.84
N GLU A 191 -16.73 16.35 8.58
CA GLU A 191 -17.70 16.08 7.52
C GLU A 191 -17.37 14.87 6.61
N GLY A 192 -16.27 14.15 6.83
CA GLY A 192 -15.94 12.96 6.03
C GLY A 192 -15.60 13.24 4.56
N ALA A 193 -15.44 14.51 4.17
CA ALA A 193 -14.95 14.91 2.87
C ALA A 193 -13.41 14.77 2.83
N PRO A 194 -12.83 14.09 1.82
CA PRO A 194 -11.40 13.94 1.72
C PRO A 194 -10.74 15.30 1.43
N LEU A 195 -9.70 15.62 2.20
CA LEU A 195 -8.90 16.82 1.97
C LEU A 195 -8.16 16.75 0.64
N THR A 196 -8.11 17.86 -0.09
CA THR A 196 -7.42 18.01 -1.36
C THR A 196 -6.01 18.55 -1.15
N LEU A 197 -5.01 17.76 -1.54
CA LEU A 197 -3.62 18.19 -1.65
C LEU A 197 -3.29 18.52 -3.11
N SER A 198 -2.47 19.55 -3.32
CA SER A 198 -1.97 19.90 -4.65
C SER A 198 -0.53 20.39 -4.62
N CYS A 199 0.13 20.41 -5.78
CA CYS A 199 1.45 21.00 -5.92
C CYS A 199 1.51 21.99 -7.10
N LEU A 200 2.30 23.03 -6.92
CA LEU A 200 2.69 23.98 -7.96
C LEU A 200 4.21 23.91 -8.13
N SER A 201 4.69 24.00 -9.36
CA SER A 201 6.13 24.09 -9.65
C SER A 201 6.39 24.90 -10.90
N ARG A 202 7.64 25.25 -11.15
CA ARG A 202 8.10 25.70 -12.48
C ARG A 202 8.74 24.52 -13.20
N LEU A 203 8.18 24.18 -14.35
CA LEU A 203 8.81 23.26 -15.29
C LEU A 203 9.97 23.96 -15.98
N SER A 204 11.10 23.26 -16.10
CA SER A 204 12.14 23.69 -17.02
C SER A 204 11.58 23.71 -18.44
N PRO A 205 12.05 24.59 -19.35
CA PRO A 205 11.61 24.57 -20.74
C PRO A 205 11.75 23.15 -21.27
N LEU A 206 10.64 22.56 -21.73
CA LEU A 206 10.66 21.25 -22.39
C LEU A 206 11.67 21.37 -23.52
N ARG A 207 12.74 20.56 -23.51
CA ARG A 207 13.61 20.46 -24.68
C ARG A 207 12.73 19.91 -25.80
N PRO A 208 12.62 20.62 -26.95
CA PRO A 208 11.88 20.13 -28.09
C PRO A 208 12.50 18.84 -28.65
#